data_AF-D3AM47-F1
#
_entry.id   AF-D3AM47-F1
#
_cell.length_a   1.000
_cell.length_b   1.000
_cell.length_c   1.000
_cell.angle_alpha   90.00
_cell.angle_beta   90.00
_cell.angle_gamma   90.00
#
_symmetry.space_group_name_H-M   'P 1'
#
loop_
_entity.id
_entity.type
_entity.pdbx_description
1 polymer ?
#
loop_
_entity_poly.entity_id
_entity_poly.type
_entity_poly.pdbx_seq_one_letter_code
_entity_poly.pdbx_strand_id
1 'polypeptide(L)'
;MRTPEFKEEFDQVIEALRSDRYEGILEDRFGAVKYGGNHPGSAFEGKYNTEYGIRVDTDEHIYLLRCDAFRMNFYCSCYEGKRLDEHIRRAERGIRFVDYDGEDLFRIPDGEKIVVTTKLNEAIEHKCRYIDDEHVEVGSNLYHINEFEEKMHRNGAVYRPLREKAVERQEVQAGGKKNRVDSQKVR
;
A
#
# COMPACT_ATOMS: atom_id res chain seq x y z
N MET A 1 -7.81 -21.88 9.90
CA MET A 1 -7.76 -20.65 10.72
C MET A 1 -8.48 -20.74 12.07
N ARG A 2 -9.22 -21.79 12.44
CA ARG A 2 -9.77 -21.94 13.82
C ARG A 2 -9.07 -23.06 14.59
N THR A 3 -7.75 -23.10 14.50
CA THR A 3 -6.97 -24.06 15.28
C THR A 3 -6.59 -23.42 16.62
N PRO A 4 -6.35 -24.22 17.67
CA PRO A 4 -5.87 -23.70 18.95
C PRO A 4 -4.59 -22.88 18.81
N GLU A 5 -3.68 -23.30 17.94
CA GLU A 5 -2.38 -22.66 17.72
C GLU A 5 -2.56 -21.26 17.12
N PHE A 6 -3.46 -21.12 16.14
CA PHE A 6 -3.79 -19.81 15.57
C PHE A 6 -4.41 -18.87 16.62
N LYS A 7 -5.27 -19.41 17.50
CA LYS A 7 -5.87 -18.60 18.55
C LYS A 7 -4.81 -18.10 19.54
N GLU A 8 -3.90 -18.98 19.95
CA GLU A 8 -2.81 -18.62 20.85
C GLU A 8 -1.89 -17.56 20.23
N GLU A 9 -1.51 -17.72 18.96
CA GLU A 9 -0.74 -16.72 18.22
C GLU A 9 -1.48 -15.37 18.14
N PHE A 10 -2.77 -15.39 17.82
CA PHE A 10 -3.58 -14.18 17.77
C PHE A 10 -3.67 -13.49 19.14
N ASP A 11 -3.87 -14.26 20.21
CA ASP A 11 -3.91 -13.73 21.57
C ASP A 11 -2.56 -13.07 21.93
N GLN A 12 -1.43 -13.66 21.54
CA GLN A 12 -0.09 -13.07 21.71
C GLN A 12 0.06 -11.74 20.95
N VAL A 13 -0.46 -11.66 19.72
CA VAL A 13 -0.43 -10.43 18.92
C VAL A 13 -1.27 -9.33 19.58
N ILE A 14 -2.45 -9.66 20.09
CA ILE A 14 -3.30 -8.69 20.80
C ILE A 14 -2.63 -8.21 22.09
N GLU A 15 -2.02 -9.09 22.87
CA GLU A 15 -1.27 -8.71 24.07
C GLU A 15 -0.05 -7.83 23.72
N ALA A 16 0.66 -8.13 22.63
CA ALA A 16 1.74 -7.27 22.16
C ALA A 16 1.23 -5.86 21.82
N LEU A 17 0.10 -5.75 21.10
CA LEU A 17 -0.53 -4.48 20.73
C LEU A 17 -1.06 -3.68 21.94
N ARG A 18 -1.34 -4.33 23.07
CA ARG A 18 -1.67 -3.67 24.35
C ARG A 18 -0.44 -3.27 25.15
N SER A 19 0.72 -3.85 24.86
CA SER A 19 1.95 -3.56 25.59
C SER A 19 2.66 -2.30 25.08
N ASP A 20 3.62 -1.82 25.87
CA ASP A 20 4.53 -0.73 25.48
C ASP A 20 5.28 -0.98 24.16
N ARG A 21 5.39 -2.25 23.70
CA ARG A 21 6.03 -2.60 22.41
C ARG A 21 5.38 -1.86 21.23
N TYR A 22 4.06 -1.71 21.27
CA TYR A 22 3.29 -0.94 20.29
C TYR A 22 2.60 0.25 20.97
N GLU A 23 3.26 0.80 21.99
CA GLU A 23 2.84 1.99 22.72
C GLU A 23 1.44 1.91 23.34
N GLY A 24 0.97 0.70 23.65
CA GLY A 24 -0.36 0.49 24.21
C GLY A 24 -1.47 0.88 23.23
N ILE A 25 -1.27 0.72 21.92
CA ILE A 25 -2.26 1.13 20.92
C ILE A 25 -3.67 0.54 21.15
N LEU A 26 -3.74 -0.67 21.71
CA LEU A 26 -5.01 -1.32 22.12
C LEU A 26 -5.27 -1.27 23.63
N GLU A 27 -4.42 -0.60 24.42
CA GLU A 27 -4.60 -0.43 25.86
C GLU A 27 -5.72 0.60 26.14
N ASP A 28 -5.61 1.78 25.53
CA ASP A 28 -6.59 2.85 25.69
C ASP A 28 -6.65 3.79 24.47
N ARG A 29 -7.48 4.84 24.57
CA ARG A 29 -7.66 5.82 23.50
C ARG A 29 -6.41 6.68 23.22
N PHE A 30 -5.54 6.83 24.20
CA PHE A 30 -4.34 7.65 24.11
C PHE A 30 -3.21 6.87 23.41
N GLY A 31 -3.16 5.55 23.55
CA GLY A 31 -2.19 4.69 22.85
C GLY A 31 -2.21 4.87 21.34
N ALA A 32 -3.39 4.90 20.71
CA ALA A 32 -3.53 5.15 19.27
C ALA A 32 -3.03 6.54 18.84
N VAL A 33 -3.32 7.58 19.63
CA VAL A 33 -2.85 8.94 19.37
C VAL A 33 -1.33 9.04 19.53
N LYS A 34 -0.79 8.40 20.57
CA LYS A 34 0.64 8.33 20.86
C LYS A 34 1.40 7.63 19.74
N TYR A 35 0.92 6.45 19.32
CA TYR A 35 1.51 5.69 18.21
C TYR A 35 1.56 6.53 16.94
N GLY A 36 0.44 7.16 16.57
CA GLY A 36 0.37 8.00 15.37
C GLY A 36 1.32 9.20 15.41
N GLY A 37 1.48 9.83 16.58
CA GLY A 37 2.42 10.93 16.78
C GLY A 37 3.89 10.50 16.66
N ASN A 38 4.23 9.31 17.15
CA ASN A 38 5.60 8.80 17.13
C ASN A 38 5.98 8.11 15.81
N HIS A 39 4.99 7.64 15.04
CA HIS A 39 5.18 6.91 13.79
C HIS A 39 4.52 7.61 12.60
N PRO A 40 4.93 8.83 12.21
CA PRO A 40 4.31 9.57 11.11
C PRO A 40 4.42 8.84 9.77
N GLY A 41 5.43 7.99 9.57
CA GLY A 41 5.56 7.15 8.36
C GLY A 41 4.52 6.03 8.24
N SER A 42 3.76 5.76 9.30
CA SER A 42 2.64 4.82 9.27
C SER A 42 1.30 5.45 8.86
N ALA A 43 1.28 6.77 8.70
CA ALA A 43 0.08 7.53 8.39
C ALA A 43 -0.31 7.37 6.91
N PHE A 44 -1.61 7.20 6.65
CA PHE A 44 -2.19 7.22 5.30
C PHE A 44 -3.58 7.87 5.30
N GLU A 45 -4.03 8.32 4.13
CA GLU A 45 -5.35 8.92 3.96
C GLU A 45 -6.44 7.85 4.13
N GLY A 46 -7.20 7.94 5.23
CA GLY A 46 -8.39 7.15 5.47
C GLY A 46 -9.65 7.79 4.88
N LYS A 47 -10.80 7.15 5.09
CA LYS A 47 -12.09 7.62 4.51
C LYS A 47 -12.53 9.00 5.03
N TYR A 48 -12.18 9.31 6.27
CA TYR A 48 -12.64 10.52 6.96
C TYR A 48 -11.50 11.30 7.61
N ASN A 49 -10.46 10.61 8.07
CA ASN A 49 -9.32 11.17 8.78
C ASN A 49 -8.05 10.40 8.39
N THR A 50 -6.89 10.90 8.80
CA THR A 50 -5.63 10.14 8.77
C THR A 50 -5.76 8.88 9.62
N GLU A 51 -5.41 7.75 9.02
CA GLU A 51 -5.32 6.46 9.69
C GLU A 51 -3.86 6.02 9.79
N TYR A 52 -3.58 5.09 10.71
CA TYR A 52 -2.24 4.56 10.94
C TYR A 52 -2.19 3.05 10.72
N GLY A 53 -1.13 2.59 10.07
CA GLY A 53 -0.89 1.18 9.75
C GLY A 53 0.16 0.56 10.67
N ILE A 54 -0.12 -0.62 11.21
CA ILE A 54 0.84 -1.40 11.99
C ILE A 54 0.98 -2.76 11.35
N ARG A 55 2.23 -3.20 11.18
CA ARG A 55 2.57 -4.55 10.76
C ARG A 55 3.18 -5.29 11.95
N VAL A 56 2.58 -6.42 12.28
CA VAL A 56 3.06 -7.35 13.32
C VAL A 56 3.33 -8.69 12.67
N ASP A 57 4.58 -9.11 12.69
CA ASP A 57 5.05 -10.35 12.06
C ASP A 57 5.16 -11.45 13.12
N THR A 58 4.62 -12.62 12.80
CA THR A 58 4.84 -13.88 13.54
C THR A 58 5.59 -14.86 12.65
N ASP A 59 5.81 -16.09 13.12
CA ASP A 59 6.52 -17.11 12.35
C ASP A 59 5.73 -17.53 11.09
N GLU A 60 4.41 -17.64 11.20
CA GLU A 60 3.54 -18.15 10.12
C GLU A 60 2.68 -17.06 9.48
N HIS A 61 2.35 -15.99 10.21
CA HIS A 61 1.38 -14.98 9.80
C HIS A 61 1.91 -13.55 9.91
N ILE A 62 1.28 -12.66 9.14
CA ILE A 62 1.46 -11.22 9.27
C ILE A 62 0.10 -10.60 9.57
N TYR A 63 0.07 -9.80 10.63
CA TYR A 63 -1.10 -9.04 11.04
C TYR A 63 -0.93 -7.58 10.66
N LEU A 64 -1.88 -7.06 9.88
CA LEU A 64 -1.97 -5.65 9.53
C LEU A 64 -3.11 -5.02 10.31
N LEU A 65 -2.77 -4.11 11.23
CA LEU A 65 -3.73 -3.32 11.97
C LEU A 65 -3.87 -1.94 11.30
N ARG A 66 -5.09 -1.55 10.98
CA ARG A 66 -5.45 -0.17 10.64
C ARG A 66 -6.16 0.49 11.80
N CYS A 67 -5.73 1.68 12.16
CA CYS A 67 -6.27 2.46 13.26
C CYS A 67 -6.76 3.83 12.79
N ASP A 68 -8.05 4.12 13.00
CA ASP A 68 -8.58 5.48 13.01
C ASP A 68 -8.53 6.00 14.45
N ALA A 69 -7.45 6.72 14.79
CA ALA A 69 -7.23 7.20 16.16
C ALA A 69 -8.31 8.21 16.61
N PHE A 70 -8.95 8.93 15.69
CA PHE A 70 -9.99 9.89 16.02
C PHE A 70 -11.30 9.21 16.41
N ARG A 71 -11.68 8.15 15.68
CA ARG A 71 -12.90 7.37 15.96
C ARG A 71 -12.68 6.16 16.85
N MET A 72 -11.42 5.85 17.17
CA MET A 72 -11.00 4.67 17.90
C MET A 72 -11.48 3.36 17.25
N ASN A 73 -11.48 3.31 15.91
CA ASN A 73 -11.82 2.10 15.17
C ASN A 73 -10.54 1.36 14.77
N PHE A 74 -10.56 0.05 14.97
CA PHE A 74 -9.45 -0.84 14.67
C PHE A 74 -9.91 -1.95 13.73
N TYR A 75 -9.11 -2.20 12.69
CA TYR A 75 -9.32 -3.30 11.75
C TYR A 75 -8.05 -4.13 11.71
N CYS A 76 -8.16 -5.40 12.09
CA CYS A 76 -7.05 -6.35 12.08
C CYS A 76 -7.26 -7.36 10.95
N SER A 77 -6.32 -7.41 10.01
CA SER A 77 -6.29 -8.38 8.91
C SER A 77 -5.10 -9.31 9.10
N CYS A 78 -5.31 -10.61 8.88
CA CYS A 78 -4.30 -11.64 9.02
C CYS A 78 -4.02 -12.29 7.67
N TYR A 79 -2.75 -12.46 7.34
CA TYR A 79 -2.28 -13.06 6.09
C TYR A 79 -1.26 -14.16 6.38
N GLU A 80 -1.15 -15.15 5.50
CA GLU A 80 -0.01 -16.07 5.51
C GLU A 80 1.27 -15.27 5.18
N GLY A 81 2.26 -15.34 6.06
CA GLY A 81 3.41 -14.43 6.02
C GLY A 81 4.19 -14.50 4.70
N LYS A 82 4.50 -15.73 4.25
CA LYS A 82 5.24 -15.96 3.00
C LYS A 82 4.52 -15.42 1.77
N ARG A 83 3.20 -15.62 1.69
CA ARG A 83 2.38 -15.15 0.56
C ARG A 83 2.29 -13.63 0.51
N LEU A 84 2.11 -12.98 1.67
CA LEU A 84 2.02 -11.53 1.71
C LEU A 84 3.36 -10.89 1.35
N ASP A 85 4.47 -11.38 1.91
CA ASP A 85 5.81 -10.86 1.57
C ASP A 85 6.16 -11.08 0.10
N GLU A 86 5.80 -12.24 -0.47
CA GLU A 86 5.99 -12.48 -1.89
C GLU A 86 5.14 -11.51 -2.74
N HIS A 87 3.88 -11.29 -2.37
CA HIS A 87 3.01 -10.34 -3.07
C HIS A 87 3.57 -8.91 -3.01
N ILE A 88 4.01 -8.43 -1.84
CA ILE A 88 4.61 -7.09 -1.69
C ILE A 88 5.85 -6.96 -2.58
N ARG A 89 6.76 -7.95 -2.55
CA ARG A 89 7.97 -7.94 -3.39
C ARG A 89 7.68 -7.95 -4.89
N ARG A 90 6.59 -8.57 -5.32
CA ARG A 90 6.17 -8.55 -6.72
C ARG A 90 5.53 -7.20 -7.07
N ALA A 91 4.67 -6.67 -6.20
CA ALA A 91 4.06 -5.35 -6.37
C ALA A 91 5.09 -4.22 -6.47
N GLU A 92 6.21 -4.32 -5.74
CA GLU A 92 7.34 -3.37 -5.82
C GLU A 92 7.96 -3.25 -7.22
N ARG A 93 7.77 -4.25 -8.10
CA ARG A 93 8.23 -4.21 -9.50
C ARG A 93 7.38 -3.30 -10.39
N GLY A 94 6.24 -2.84 -9.88
CA GLY A 94 5.27 -2.03 -10.58
C GLY A 94 4.31 -2.83 -11.46
N ILE A 95 3.13 -2.25 -11.64
CA ILE A 95 2.05 -2.73 -12.50
C ILE A 95 2.46 -2.51 -13.94
N ARG A 96 2.50 -3.61 -14.71
CA ARG A 96 2.81 -3.61 -16.14
C ARG A 96 1.58 -3.22 -16.94
N PHE A 97 1.75 -2.33 -17.91
CA PHE A 97 0.80 -2.08 -18.98
C PHE A 97 1.43 -2.43 -20.34
N VAL A 98 0.61 -2.95 -21.25
CA VAL A 98 1.06 -3.53 -22.51
C VAL A 98 0.45 -2.86 -23.73
N ASP A 99 1.13 -2.91 -24.88
CA ASP A 99 0.51 -2.55 -26.15
C ASP A 99 -0.30 -3.73 -26.74
N TYR A 100 -0.88 -3.50 -27.92
CA TYR A 100 -1.69 -4.49 -28.65
C TYR A 100 -0.93 -5.77 -29.00
N ASP A 101 0.40 -5.69 -29.14
CA ASP A 101 1.25 -6.84 -29.43
C ASP A 101 1.66 -7.59 -28.15
N GLY A 102 1.30 -7.06 -26.96
CA GLY A 102 1.58 -7.64 -25.66
C GLY A 102 2.94 -7.24 -25.06
N GLU A 103 3.62 -6.26 -25.66
CA GLU A 103 4.92 -5.76 -25.23
C GLU A 103 4.78 -4.71 -24.12
N ASP A 104 5.77 -4.59 -23.23
CA ASP A 104 5.75 -3.61 -22.12
C ASP A 104 5.69 -2.18 -22.68
N LEU A 105 4.56 -1.51 -22.49
CA LEU A 105 4.40 -0.11 -22.84
C LEU A 105 4.97 0.81 -21.75
N PHE A 106 4.60 0.56 -20.49
CA PHE A 106 5.15 1.23 -19.31
C PHE A 106 4.82 0.46 -18.03
N ARG A 107 5.44 0.87 -16.91
CA ARG A 107 5.10 0.40 -15.56
C ARG A 107 4.79 1.57 -14.63
N ILE A 108 3.88 1.37 -13.69
CA ILE A 108 3.61 2.32 -12.59
C ILE A 108 3.72 1.62 -11.23
N PRO A 109 4.15 2.31 -10.16
CA PRO A 109 4.09 1.76 -8.81
C PRO A 109 2.66 1.34 -8.40
N ASP A 110 2.54 0.36 -7.49
CA ASP A 110 1.23 -0.01 -6.94
C ASP A 110 0.55 1.18 -6.25
N GLY A 111 -0.73 1.38 -6.54
CA GLY A 111 -1.52 2.50 -6.00
C GLY A 111 -1.41 3.80 -6.78
N GLU A 112 -0.55 3.88 -7.80
CA GLU A 112 -0.47 5.04 -8.69
C GLU A 112 -1.62 5.08 -9.70
N LYS A 113 -1.71 6.19 -10.43
CA LYS A 113 -2.78 6.43 -11.40
C LYS A 113 -2.31 6.39 -12.84
N ILE A 114 -3.21 5.99 -13.73
CA ILE A 114 -3.13 6.25 -15.16
C ILE A 114 -4.17 7.31 -15.56
N VAL A 115 -3.95 7.93 -16.72
CA VAL A 115 -4.95 8.74 -17.42
C VAL A 115 -5.39 7.97 -18.66
N VAL A 116 -6.68 7.69 -18.77
CA VAL A 116 -7.32 7.17 -19.98
C VAL A 116 -7.95 8.35 -20.71
N THR A 117 -7.58 8.54 -21.98
CA THR A 117 -8.18 9.54 -22.87
C THR A 117 -9.09 8.83 -23.86
N THR A 118 -10.40 9.12 -23.79
CA THR A 118 -11.40 8.52 -24.67
C THR A 118 -11.28 9.08 -26.09
N LYS A 119 -11.95 8.43 -27.05
CA LYS A 119 -12.06 8.92 -28.44
C LYS A 119 -12.68 10.34 -28.54
N LEU A 120 -13.40 10.79 -27.52
CA LEU A 120 -13.98 12.13 -27.42
C LEU A 120 -13.04 13.14 -26.74
N ASN A 121 -11.75 12.78 -26.56
CA ASN A 121 -10.74 13.57 -25.85
C ASN A 121 -11.06 13.85 -24.36
N GLU A 122 -11.93 13.05 -23.74
CA GLU A 122 -12.17 13.13 -22.30
C GLU A 122 -11.08 12.37 -21.56
N ALA A 123 -10.42 13.04 -20.60
CA ALA A 123 -9.35 12.44 -19.78
C ALA A 123 -9.88 12.04 -18.41
N ILE A 124 -9.77 10.76 -18.08
CA ILE A 124 -10.24 10.18 -16.81
C ILE A 124 -9.06 9.55 -16.08
N GLU A 125 -8.88 9.89 -14.82
CA GLU A 125 -7.87 9.29 -13.96
C GLU A 125 -8.40 8.00 -13.33
N HIS A 126 -7.60 6.94 -13.37
CA HIS A 126 -7.88 5.69 -12.69
C HIS A 126 -6.73 5.31 -11.78
N LYS A 127 -7.03 5.09 -10.49
CA LYS A 127 -6.09 4.45 -9.56
C LYS A 127 -5.93 2.99 -9.94
N CYS A 128 -4.72 2.47 -9.88
CA CYS A 128 -4.41 1.10 -10.25
C CYS A 128 -3.88 0.31 -9.05
N ARG A 129 -4.26 -0.97 -8.93
CA ARG A 129 -3.72 -1.89 -7.93
C ARG A 129 -3.13 -3.14 -8.57
N TYR A 130 -1.95 -3.53 -8.10
CA TYR A 130 -1.31 -4.78 -8.44
C TYR A 130 -2.09 -5.95 -7.82
N ILE A 131 -2.35 -6.98 -8.62
CA ILE A 131 -2.99 -8.22 -8.17
C ILE A 131 -1.99 -9.37 -8.33
N ASP A 132 -1.51 -9.55 -9.56
CA ASP A 132 -0.39 -10.41 -9.92
C ASP A 132 0.27 -9.91 -11.23
N ASP A 133 1.12 -10.72 -11.86
CA ASP A 133 1.87 -10.31 -13.07
C ASP A 133 0.99 -10.21 -14.34
N GLU A 134 -0.23 -10.75 -14.31
CA GLU A 134 -1.17 -10.76 -15.42
C GLU A 134 -2.45 -9.96 -15.13
N HIS A 135 -2.76 -9.71 -13.86
CA HIS A 135 -3.98 -9.03 -13.41
C HIS A 135 -3.73 -7.69 -12.75
N VAL A 136 -4.63 -6.74 -13.04
CA VAL A 136 -4.61 -5.38 -12.52
C VAL A 136 -6.02 -4.92 -12.16
N GLU A 137 -6.16 -4.21 -11.05
CA GLU A 137 -7.35 -3.40 -10.79
C GLU A 137 -7.16 -2.01 -11.41
N VAL A 138 -8.11 -1.55 -12.23
CA VAL A 138 -8.14 -0.19 -12.78
C VAL A 138 -9.45 0.48 -12.37
N GLY A 139 -9.36 1.47 -11.48
CA GLY A 139 -10.53 2.07 -10.84
C GLY A 139 -11.22 1.10 -9.89
N SER A 140 -12.37 0.57 -10.29
CA SER A 140 -13.13 -0.43 -9.51
C SER A 140 -13.29 -1.76 -10.25
N ASN A 141 -12.52 -1.96 -11.33
CA ASN A 141 -12.64 -3.14 -12.18
C ASN A 141 -11.33 -3.93 -12.20
N LEU A 142 -11.45 -5.25 -12.09
CA LEU A 142 -10.35 -6.20 -12.24
C LEU A 142 -10.25 -6.62 -13.72
N TYR A 143 -9.03 -6.63 -14.24
CA TYR A 143 -8.74 -7.03 -15.63
C TYR A 143 -7.55 -7.97 -15.69
N HIS A 144 -7.57 -8.88 -16.66
CA HIS A 144 -6.32 -9.36 -17.26
C HIS A 144 -5.70 -8.23 -18.09
N ILE A 145 -4.38 -8.08 -18.10
CA ILE A 145 -3.74 -6.90 -18.71
C ILE A 145 -4.03 -6.74 -20.21
N ASN A 146 -4.05 -7.86 -20.94
CA ASN A 146 -4.43 -7.87 -22.36
C ASN A 146 -5.92 -7.55 -22.56
N GLU A 147 -6.80 -7.96 -21.64
CA GLU A 147 -8.23 -7.61 -21.71
C GLU A 147 -8.44 -6.11 -21.57
N PHE A 148 -7.67 -5.48 -20.66
CA PHE A 148 -7.68 -4.03 -20.49
C PHE A 148 -7.22 -3.33 -21.77
N GLU A 149 -6.10 -3.76 -22.36
CA GLU A 149 -5.58 -3.22 -23.62
C GLU A 149 -6.61 -3.33 -24.75
N GLU A 150 -7.14 -4.54 -24.99
CA GLU A 150 -8.08 -4.79 -26.07
C GLU A 150 -9.33 -3.93 -25.94
N LYS A 151 -9.78 -3.69 -24.70
CA LYS A 151 -10.93 -2.84 -24.41
C LYS A 151 -10.62 -1.37 -24.71
N MET A 152 -9.44 -0.88 -24.36
CA MET A 152 -9.01 0.49 -24.69
C MET A 152 -8.90 0.66 -26.21
N HIS A 153 -8.25 -0.28 -26.89
CA HIS A 153 -8.10 -0.28 -28.33
C HIS A 153 -9.46 -0.29 -29.05
N ARG A 154 -10.37 -1.19 -28.68
CA ARG A 154 -11.74 -1.26 -29.24
C ARG A 154 -12.53 0.03 -29.08
N ASN A 155 -12.35 0.72 -27.95
CA ASN A 155 -13.03 1.98 -27.68
C ASN A 155 -12.35 3.21 -28.33
N GLY A 156 -11.19 3.00 -28.99
CA GLY A 156 -10.36 4.10 -29.50
C GLY A 156 -9.82 5.00 -28.39
N ALA A 157 -9.61 4.43 -27.20
CA ALA A 157 -9.04 5.11 -26.05
C ALA A 157 -7.53 4.86 -25.98
N VAL A 158 -6.79 5.86 -25.52
CA VAL A 158 -5.35 5.75 -25.24
C VAL A 158 -5.11 5.98 -23.75
N TYR A 159 -4.03 5.43 -23.21
CA TYR A 159 -3.76 5.57 -21.79
C TYR A 159 -2.27 5.72 -21.49
N ARG A 160 -1.95 6.40 -20.39
CA ARG A 160 -0.58 6.76 -20.01
C ARG A 160 -0.45 6.91 -18.49
N PRO A 161 0.77 6.84 -17.91
CA PRO A 161 0.98 7.19 -16.51
C PRO A 161 0.50 8.62 -16.22
N LEU A 162 -0.10 8.82 -15.04
CA LEU A 162 -0.28 10.16 -14.51
C LEU A 162 1.11 10.67 -14.11
N ARG A 163 1.65 11.62 -14.88
CA ARG A 163 2.86 12.32 -14.47
C ARG A 163 2.49 13.33 -13.41
N GLU A 164 2.94 13.14 -12.18
CA GLU A 164 2.94 14.25 -11.23
C GLU A 164 3.75 15.40 -11.81
N LYS A 165 3.22 16.62 -11.75
CA LYS A 165 3.99 17.81 -12.12
C LYS A 165 5.19 17.85 -11.18
N ALA A 166 6.39 17.62 -11.71
CA ALA A 166 7.63 17.81 -10.97
C ALA A 166 7.60 19.21 -10.34
N VAL A 167 7.54 19.28 -9.01
CA VAL A 167 7.71 20.52 -8.29
C VAL A 167 9.11 21.02 -8.63
N GLU A 168 9.19 22.18 -9.29
CA GLU A 168 10.43 22.92 -9.51
C GLU A 168 11.09 23.15 -8.14
N ARG A 169 12.05 22.29 -7.78
CA ARG A 169 12.92 22.53 -6.65
C ARG A 169 13.90 23.60 -7.09
N GLN A 170 13.60 24.86 -6.76
CA GLN A 170 14.63 25.89 -6.74
C GLN A 170 15.71 25.45 -5.76
N GLU A 171 16.89 25.16 -6.29
CA GLU A 171 18.10 24.93 -5.51
C GLU A 171 18.46 26.21 -4.76
N VAL A 172 18.36 26.18 -3.43
CA VAL A 172 19.13 27.08 -2.57
C VAL A 172 20.15 26.25 -1.83
N GLN A 173 21.41 26.47 -2.22
CA GLN A 173 22.60 25.92 -1.57
C GLN A 173 22.71 26.40 -0.12
N ALA A 174 22.76 25.45 0.82
CA ALA A 174 23.51 25.50 2.09
C ALA A 174 23.35 24.12 2.72
N GLY A 175 24.34 23.22 2.70
CA GLY A 175 25.58 23.34 3.46
C GLY A 175 25.41 22.71 4.85
N GLY A 176 25.82 21.45 5.04
CA GLY A 176 26.14 20.95 6.39
C GLY A 176 25.77 19.51 6.76
N LYS A 177 26.79 18.64 6.69
CA LYS A 177 27.14 17.52 7.60
C LYS A 177 26.21 16.29 7.78
N LYS A 178 26.81 15.15 7.38
CA LYS A 178 26.60 13.77 7.79
C LYS A 178 26.16 13.60 9.25
N ASN A 179 25.26 12.65 9.50
CA ASN A 179 25.52 11.58 10.46
C ASN A 179 24.73 10.31 10.12
N ARG A 180 25.40 9.19 10.39
CA ARG A 180 25.09 7.80 10.08
C ARG A 180 24.70 7.14 11.40
N VAL A 181 23.56 6.46 11.49
CA VAL A 181 23.29 5.48 12.56
C VAL A 181 22.51 4.31 12.00
N ASP A 182 22.94 3.13 12.43
CA ASP A 182 22.73 1.80 11.90
C ASP A 182 21.33 1.22 12.11
N SER A 183 20.96 0.32 11.19
CA SER A 183 19.80 -0.56 11.25
C SER A 183 20.12 -1.77 12.14
N GLN A 184 19.30 -2.07 13.15
CA GLN A 184 19.34 -3.35 13.85
C GLN A 184 18.11 -4.20 13.50
N LYS A 185 18.37 -5.31 12.80
CA LYS A 185 17.52 -6.51 12.79
C LYS A 185 17.54 -7.13 14.18
N VAL A 186 16.43 -7.71 14.62
CA VAL A 186 16.39 -8.55 15.82
C VAL A 186 15.88 -9.94 15.44
N ARG A 187 16.65 -10.94 15.90
CA ARG A 187 16.25 -12.34 16.04
C ARG A 187 15.46 -12.52 17.32
#